data_AF-A0A945STZ6-F1
#
_entry.id   AF-A0A945STZ6-F1
#
_cell.length_a   1.000
_cell.length_b   1.000
_cell.length_c   1.000
_cell.angle_alpha   90.00
_cell.angle_beta   90.00
_cell.angle_gamma   90.00
#
_symmetry.space_group_name_H-M   'P 1'
#
loop_
_entity.id
_entity.type
_entity.pdbx_description
1 polymer ?
#
loop_
_entity_poly.entity_id
_entity_poly.type
_entity_poly.pdbx_seq_one_letter_code
_entity_poly.pdbx_strand_id
1 'polypeptide(L)' 'MTRAFVFPGQGSQAVGMGQELVAAFSVARETLEEIDDALGQNLSKLMAQGPAEELQLTENAQPALMALS' A
#
# COMPACT_ATOMS: atom_id res chain seq x y z
N MET A 1 1.12 -4.54 -30.58
CA MET A 1 1.74 -3.57 -29.65
C MET A 1 2.18 -4.32 -28.40
N THR A 2 3.38 -4.07 -27.92
CA THR A 2 3.87 -4.62 -26.64
C THR A 2 3.66 -3.57 -25.54
N ARG A 3 3.18 -3.99 -24.37
CA ARG A 3 3.01 -3.14 -23.17
C ARG A 3 4.06 -3.51 -22.13
N ALA A 4 4.55 -2.52 -21.39
CA ALA A 4 5.43 -2.70 -20.24
C ALA A 4 4.79 -2.04 -19.02
N PHE A 5 4.85 -2.72 -17.88
CA PHE A 5 4.44 -2.18 -16.59
C PHE A 5 5.70 -1.86 -15.77
N VAL A 6 5.70 -0.72 -15.09
CA VAL A 6 6.81 -0.27 -14.25
C VAL A 6 6.23 0.08 -12.89
N PHE A 7 6.79 -0.52 -11.86
CA PHE A 7 6.36 -0.35 -10.48
C PHE A 7 7.37 0.52 -9.73
N PRO A 8 6.95 1.61 -9.08
CA PRO A 8 7.84 2.54 -8.41
C PRO A 8 8.42 1.94 -7.12
N GLY A 9 9.63 2.39 -6.74
CA GLY A 9 10.29 1.98 -5.51
C GLY A 9 10.06 2.92 -4.32
N GLN A 10 10.80 2.65 -3.24
CA GLN A 10 10.79 3.45 -2.01
C GLN A 10 11.04 4.94 -2.30
N GLY A 11 10.27 5.79 -1.62
CA GLY A 11 10.19 7.23 -1.86
C GLY A 11 8.87 7.68 -2.49
N SER A 12 8.07 6.73 -3.02
CA SER A 12 6.79 7.02 -3.67
C SER A 12 5.58 6.83 -2.75
N GLN A 13 5.78 6.32 -1.52
CA GLN A 13 4.72 6.12 -0.53
C GLN A 13 4.16 7.45 -0.02
N ALA A 14 2.84 7.51 0.20
CA ALA A 14 2.16 8.70 0.71
C ALA A 14 0.95 8.30 1.56
N VAL A 15 0.65 9.10 2.59
CA VAL A 15 -0.55 8.93 3.40
C VAL A 15 -1.78 9.14 2.50
N GLY A 16 -2.75 8.22 2.60
CA GLY A 16 -3.93 8.16 1.73
C GLY A 16 -3.73 7.35 0.45
N MET A 17 -2.55 6.75 0.21
CA MET A 17 -2.34 5.88 -0.96
C MET A 17 -3.32 4.71 -0.99
N GLY A 18 -3.82 4.38 -2.18
CA GLY A 18 -4.72 3.23 -2.41
C GLY A 18 -6.18 3.44 -2.00
N GLN A 19 -6.54 4.53 -1.32
CA GLN A 19 -7.90 4.76 -0.83
C GLN A 19 -8.95 4.79 -1.96
N GLU A 20 -8.63 5.42 -3.08
CA GLU A 20 -9.53 5.43 -4.26
C GLU A 20 -9.74 4.02 -4.83
N LEU A 21 -8.69 3.20 -4.86
CA LEU A 21 -8.79 1.81 -5.33
C LEU A 21 -9.64 0.96 -4.39
N VAL A 22 -9.43 1.09 -3.07
CA VAL A 22 -10.21 0.39 -2.04
C VAL A 22 -11.67 0.80 -2.04
N ALA A 23 -11.96 2.06 -2.35
CA ALA A 23 -13.33 2.57 -2.47
C ALA A 23 -14.03 2.03 -3.74
N ALA A 24 -13.29 1.89 -4.84
CA ALA A 24 -13.85 1.51 -6.14
C ALA A 24 -13.90 -0.01 -6.38
N PHE A 25 -12.99 -0.79 -5.81
CA PHE A 25 -12.80 -2.20 -6.15
C PHE A 25 -12.69 -3.08 -4.90
N SER A 26 -13.52 -4.14 -4.80
CA SER A 26 -13.46 -5.08 -3.67
C SER A 26 -12.13 -5.83 -3.61
N VAL A 27 -11.58 -6.21 -4.77
CA VAL A 27 -10.27 -6.89 -4.86
C VAL A 27 -9.15 -6.10 -4.19
N ALA A 28 -9.17 -4.76 -4.28
CA ALA A 28 -8.16 -3.92 -3.64
C ALA A 28 -8.29 -3.94 -2.12
N ARG A 29 -9.52 -4.06 -1.60
CA ARG A 29 -9.77 -4.19 -0.16
C ARG A 29 -9.32 -5.57 0.34
N GLU A 30 -9.73 -6.62 -0.36
CA GLU A 30 -9.39 -8.01 -0.04
C GLU A 30 -7.86 -8.21 -0.05
N THR A 31 -7.14 -7.66 -1.03
CA THR A 31 -5.67 -7.73 -1.08
C THR A 31 -5.02 -7.00 0.11
N LEU A 32 -5.54 -5.85 0.54
CA LEU A 32 -5.00 -5.17 1.73
C LEU A 32 -5.30 -5.92 3.02
N GLU A 33 -6.46 -6.57 3.12
CA GLU A 33 -6.81 -7.44 4.25
C GLU A 33 -5.85 -8.64 4.33
N GLU A 34 -5.57 -9.30 3.21
CA GLU A 34 -4.59 -10.39 3.14
C GLU A 34 -3.17 -9.95 3.56
N ILE A 35 -2.77 -8.73 3.20
CA ILE A 35 -1.47 -8.17 3.58
C ILE A 35 -1.41 -7.87 5.08
N ASP A 36 -2.47 -7.28 5.64
CA ASP A 36 -2.55 -7.03 7.08
C ASP A 36 -2.47 -8.34 7.87
N ASP A 37 -3.18 -9.38 7.43
CA ASP A 37 -3.14 -10.72 8.02
C ASP A 37 -1.76 -11.38 7.90
N ALA A 38 -1.12 -11.29 6.72
CA ALA A 38 0.20 -11.87 6.47
C ALA A 38 1.30 -11.21 7.31
N LEU A 39 1.18 -9.90 7.55
CA LEU A 39 2.15 -9.14 8.35
C LEU A 39 1.81 -9.15 9.85
N GLY A 40 0.59 -9.51 10.23
CA GLY A 40 0.12 -9.42 11.62
C GLY A 40 0.05 -7.97 12.13
N GLN A 41 -0.09 -7.00 11.22
CA GLN A 41 -0.10 -5.57 11.51
C GLN A 41 -1.13 -4.86 10.65
N ASN A 42 -1.66 -3.73 11.12
CA ASN A 42 -2.65 -2.96 10.37
C ASN A 42 -1.98 -1.94 9.43
N LEU A 43 -1.25 -2.45 8.43
CA LEU A 43 -0.51 -1.64 7.47
C LEU A 43 -1.48 -0.80 6.61
N SER A 44 -2.64 -1.35 6.26
CA SER A 44 -3.67 -0.64 5.50
C SER A 44 -4.13 0.65 6.21
N LYS A 45 -4.29 0.64 7.53
CA LYS A 45 -4.61 1.85 8.31
C LYS A 45 -3.46 2.83 8.40
N LEU A 46 -2.22 2.36 8.54
CA LEU A 46 -1.04 3.22 8.48
C LEU A 46 -0.96 3.94 7.12
N MET A 47 -1.17 3.22 6.02
CA MET A 47 -1.24 3.80 4.68
C MET A 47 -2.37 4.81 4.54
N ALA A 48 -3.55 4.54 5.13
CA ALA A 48 -4.72 5.39 5.01
C ALA A 48 -4.62 6.69 5.83
N GLN A 49 -4.10 6.62 7.06
CA GLN A 49 -4.30 7.66 8.09
C GLN A 49 -3.09 7.91 8.98
N GLY A 50 -2.07 7.04 8.93
CA GLY A 50 -0.99 7.09 9.91
C GLY A 50 -0.03 8.26 9.67
N PRO A 51 0.80 8.58 10.68
CA PRO A 51 1.77 9.67 10.55
C PRO A 51 2.74 9.36 9.41
N ALA A 52 3.01 10.37 8.61
CA ALA A 52 3.85 10.21 7.42
C ALA A 52 5.25 9.70 7.76
N GLU A 53 5.76 10.04 8.95
CA GLU A 53 7.06 9.61 9.46
C GLU A 53 7.12 8.09 9.69
N GLU A 54 6.03 7.49 10.19
CA GLU A 54 5.96 6.04 10.42
C GLU A 54 5.82 5.29 9.09
N LEU A 55 5.03 5.83 8.15
CA LEU A 55 4.93 5.27 6.80
C LEU A 55 6.26 5.35 6.01
N GLN A 56 7.13 6.32 6.34
CA GLN A 56 8.45 6.46 5.72
C GLN A 56 9.48 5.47 6.24
N LEU A 57 9.24 4.80 7.37
CA LEU A 57 10.13 3.74 7.86
C LEU A 57 10.20 2.63 6.81
N THR A 58 11.40 2.16 6.49
CA THR A 58 11.62 1.14 5.45
C THR A 58 10.77 -0.12 5.69
N GLU A 59 10.56 -0.50 6.95
CA GLU A 59 9.73 -1.65 7.33
C GLU A 59 8.25 -1.49 6.95
N ASN A 60 7.74 -0.26 6.80
CA ASN A 60 6.37 0.04 6.41
C ASN A 60 6.29 0.46 4.94
N ALA A 61 7.24 1.28 4.46
CA ALA A 61 7.27 1.81 3.11
C ALA A 61 7.38 0.69 2.05
N GLN A 62 8.23 -0.32 2.28
CA GLN A 62 8.41 -1.41 1.33
C GLN A 62 7.15 -2.27 1.16
N PRO A 63 6.53 -2.80 2.24
CA PRO A 63 5.30 -3.56 2.08
C PRO A 63 4.13 -2.68 1.61
N ALA A 64 4.06 -1.40 1.99
CA ALA A 64 3.01 -0.50 1.51
C ALA A 64 3.08 -0.28 -0.01
N LEU A 65 4.28 -0.15 -0.57
CA LEU A 65 4.49 -0.04 -2.01
C LEU A 65 4.21 -1.35 -2.73
N MET A 66 4.61 -2.49 -2.17
CA MET A 66 4.30 -3.81 -2.71
C MET A 66 2.78 -4.05 -2.75
N ALA A 67 2.05 -3.59 -1.73
CA ALA A 67 0.60 -3.71 -1.65
C ALA A 67 -0.17 -2.98 -2.76
N LEU A 68 0.41 -1.90 -3.31
CA LEU A 68 -0.25 -1.02 -4.30
C LEU A 68 0.42 -1.01 -5.67
N SER A 69 1.44 -1.85 -5.88
CA SER A 69 2.15 -1.98 -7.15
C SER A 69 1.48 -3.02 -8.05
#